data_AF-A0A6P7FYN0-F1
#
_entry.id   AF-A0A6P7FYN0-F1
#
_cell.length_a   1.000
_cell.length_b   1.000
_cell.length_c   1.000
_cell.angle_alpha   90.00
_cell.angle_beta   90.00
_cell.angle_gamma   90.00
#
_symmetry.space_group_name_H-M   'P 1'
#
loop_
_entity.id
_entity.type
_entity.pdbx_description
1 polymer ?
#
loop_
_entity_poly.entity_id
_entity_poly.type
_entity_poly.pdbx_seq_one_letter_code
_entity_poly.pdbx_strand_id
1 'polypeptide(L)'
;MTSGKDTMGEQPIFTCKAHVFHIDPKTKRSWMPASSSAVSVSFFYDSSRSLYRIISVEGQKAVINSTVTHNMTFTKTSQKFGQWSDVRANTVYGLGFSSEAELQKFIDKFNEVKEATRSAISKVTANGGSVVTPVTSANASPISARAATAAADSSTDNLLEPPGNSLMPSANPKPEDDMPHPRSHSISGMQSNESPSHQVKMDKGPYNTSPIDMQLKYENDRLKLALAQR
;
A
#
# COMPACT_ATOMS: atom_id res chain seq x y z
N MET A 1 35.84 2.73 -9.53
CA MET A 1 34.52 3.38 -9.43
C MET A 1 33.52 2.44 -10.11
N THR A 2 32.60 1.84 -9.37
CA THR A 2 31.61 0.90 -9.91
C THR A 2 30.25 1.63 -9.91
N SER A 3 29.90 2.19 -11.07
CA SER A 3 28.60 2.77 -11.31
C SER A 3 27.58 1.63 -11.28
N GLY A 4 26.63 1.68 -10.34
CA GLY A 4 25.54 0.71 -10.28
C GLY A 4 24.78 0.74 -11.60
N LYS A 5 24.84 -0.36 -12.36
CA LYS A 5 24.22 -0.50 -13.67
C LYS A 5 22.71 -0.25 -13.55
N ASP A 6 22.23 0.85 -14.12
CA ASP A 6 20.82 1.25 -14.06
C ASP A 6 19.92 0.09 -14.50
N THR A 7 19.13 -0.44 -13.58
CA THR A 7 18.43 -1.73 -13.74
C THR A 7 17.20 -1.66 -14.65
N MET A 8 16.91 -0.48 -15.19
CA MET A 8 16.02 -0.23 -16.31
C MET A 8 16.71 0.84 -17.18
N GLY A 9 16.82 0.63 -18.49
CA GLY A 9 17.37 1.65 -19.42
C GLY A 9 16.42 2.84 -19.66
N GLU A 10 15.34 2.94 -18.89
CA GLU A 10 14.33 3.99 -18.95
C GLU A 10 14.76 5.17 -18.07
N GLN A 11 14.77 6.38 -18.63
CA GLN A 11 15.09 7.59 -17.87
C GLN A 11 13.92 7.98 -16.94
N PRO A 12 14.19 8.47 -15.71
CA PRO A 12 13.13 8.92 -14.81
C PRO A 12 12.48 10.21 -15.30
N ILE A 13 11.15 10.28 -15.24
CA ILE A 13 10.33 11.45 -15.59
C ILE A 13 10.57 12.59 -14.59
N PHE A 14 10.75 12.23 -13.32
CA PHE A 14 11.04 13.13 -12.21
C PHE A 14 11.83 12.36 -11.16
N THR A 15 12.75 13.04 -10.46
CA THR A 15 13.50 12.50 -9.32
C THR A 15 13.62 13.55 -8.24
N CYS A 16 13.42 13.16 -6.98
CA CYS A 16 13.69 13.98 -5.80
C CYS A 16 14.44 13.17 -4.72
N LYS A 17 14.79 13.83 -3.60
CA LYS A 17 15.38 13.19 -2.43
C LYS A 17 14.40 13.20 -1.25
N ALA A 18 14.23 12.05 -0.59
CA ALA A 18 13.40 11.91 0.60
C ALA A 18 13.85 10.73 1.48
N HIS A 19 13.55 10.80 2.77
CA HIS A 19 13.59 9.64 3.65
C HIS A 19 12.32 8.82 3.44
N VAL A 20 12.45 7.50 3.31
CA VAL A 20 11.31 6.61 3.03
C VAL A 20 10.88 5.90 4.31
N PHE A 21 9.57 5.82 4.52
CA PHE A 21 8.94 5.11 5.61
C PHE A 21 7.84 4.18 5.09
N HIS A 22 7.64 3.06 5.76
CA HIS A 22 6.47 2.18 5.55
C HIS A 22 5.61 2.18 6.81
N ILE A 23 4.31 2.02 6.66
CA ILE A 23 3.48 1.69 7.83
C ILE A 23 3.75 0.25 8.25
N ASP A 24 3.85 0.00 9.56
CA ASP A 24 4.03 -1.33 10.12
C ASP A 24 2.85 -2.24 9.70
N PRO A 25 3.10 -3.38 9.05
CA PRO A 25 2.04 -4.26 8.58
C PRO A 25 1.26 -4.93 9.72
N LYS A 26 1.83 -5.02 10.94
CA LYS A 26 1.19 -5.60 12.13
C LYS A 26 0.32 -4.57 12.85
N THR A 27 0.85 -3.38 13.14
CA THR A 27 0.10 -2.37 13.92
C THR A 27 -0.83 -1.52 13.07
N LYS A 28 -0.52 -1.38 11.76
CA LYS A 28 -1.16 -0.46 10.80
C LYS A 28 -1.26 0.98 11.32
N ARG A 29 -0.36 1.40 12.22
CA ARG A 29 -0.36 2.75 12.86
C ARG A 29 1.05 3.32 13.08
N SER A 30 2.05 2.50 13.35
CA SER A 30 3.45 2.96 13.48
C SER A 30 4.11 3.14 12.12
N TRP A 31 4.96 4.16 11.99
CA TRP A 31 5.88 4.31 10.86
C TRP A 31 7.20 3.60 11.17
N MET A 32 7.69 2.81 10.22
CA MET A 32 9.00 2.18 10.25
C MET A 32 9.90 2.85 9.20
N PRO A 33 11.15 3.22 9.53
CA PRO A 33 12.09 3.72 8.53
C PRO A 33 12.41 2.62 7.52
N ALA A 34 12.25 2.92 6.24
CA ALA A 34 12.58 2.04 5.12
C ALA A 34 13.90 2.41 4.43
N SER A 35 14.40 3.63 4.65
CA SER A 35 15.75 4.06 4.29
C SER A 35 16.51 4.63 5.49
N SER A 36 17.83 4.46 5.51
CA SER A 36 18.75 5.00 6.52
C SER A 36 19.08 6.48 6.31
N SER A 37 18.92 6.97 5.08
CA SER A 37 19.22 8.34 4.65
C SER A 37 18.23 8.81 3.56
N ALA A 38 18.39 10.04 3.07
CA ALA A 38 17.59 10.57 1.97
C ALA A 38 17.98 9.93 0.62
N VAL A 39 17.16 8.99 0.15
CA VAL A 39 17.36 8.24 -1.10
C VAL A 39 16.70 8.94 -2.29
N SER A 40 17.09 8.56 -3.51
CA SER A 40 16.41 9.02 -4.73
C SER A 40 15.04 8.35 -4.82
N VAL A 41 13.99 9.15 -4.99
CA VAL A 41 12.62 8.69 -5.27
C VAL A 41 12.24 9.24 -6.64
N SER A 42 11.86 8.35 -7.55
CA SER A 42 11.73 8.68 -8.97
C SER A 42 10.46 8.10 -9.58
N PHE A 43 9.85 8.86 -10.49
CA PHE A 43 8.74 8.37 -11.33
C PHE A 43 9.29 7.83 -12.65
N PHE A 44 8.83 6.65 -13.06
CA PHE A 44 9.16 6.01 -14.33
C PHE A 44 7.88 5.66 -15.08
N TYR A 45 7.96 5.62 -16.41
CA TYR A 45 6.96 4.98 -17.26
C TYR A 45 7.56 3.67 -17.78
N ASP A 46 7.02 2.55 -17.31
CA ASP A 46 7.39 1.21 -17.74
C ASP A 46 6.69 0.92 -19.07
N SER A 47 7.44 1.09 -20.15
CA SER A 47 6.96 0.93 -21.53
C SER A 47 6.49 -0.50 -21.81
N SER A 48 7.14 -1.50 -21.21
CA SER A 48 6.83 -2.92 -21.41
C SER A 48 5.46 -3.33 -20.87
N ARG A 49 4.97 -2.60 -19.85
CA ARG A 49 3.66 -2.83 -19.20
C ARG A 49 2.71 -1.65 -19.34
N SER A 50 3.08 -0.63 -20.13
CA SER A 50 2.33 0.61 -20.37
C SER A 50 1.78 1.27 -19.10
N LEU A 51 2.60 1.32 -18.03
CA LEU A 51 2.16 1.81 -16.71
C LEU A 51 3.20 2.70 -16.03
N TYR A 52 2.74 3.56 -15.12
CA TYR A 52 3.61 4.45 -14.35
C TYR A 52 3.96 3.86 -12.98
N ARG A 53 5.17 4.14 -12.50
CA ARG A 53 5.70 3.60 -11.23
C ARG A 53 6.46 4.64 -10.44
N ILE A 54 6.40 4.54 -9.12
CA ILE A 54 7.33 5.21 -8.20
C ILE A 54 8.34 4.16 -7.75
N ILE A 55 9.61 4.41 -8.02
CA ILE A 55 10.74 3.53 -7.67
C ILE A 55 11.70 4.29 -6.76
N SER A 56 12.23 3.59 -5.76
CA SER A 56 13.34 4.04 -4.95
C SER A 56 14.16 2.85 -4.48
N VAL A 57 15.48 3.01 -4.49
CA VAL A 57 16.45 1.97 -4.11
C VAL A 57 17.43 2.52 -3.07
N GLU A 58 17.80 1.66 -2.12
CA GLU A 58 18.89 1.90 -1.16
C GLU A 58 19.91 0.78 -1.32
N GLY A 59 21.10 1.11 -1.82
CA GLY A 59 22.05 0.11 -2.32
C GLY A 59 21.40 -0.79 -3.37
N GLN A 60 21.45 -2.11 -3.16
CA GLN A 60 20.83 -3.10 -4.04
C GLN A 60 19.36 -3.41 -3.71
N LYS A 61 18.78 -2.79 -2.67
CA LYS A 61 17.43 -3.11 -2.18
C LYS A 61 16.41 -2.08 -2.70
N ALA A 62 15.34 -2.55 -3.33
CA ALA A 62 14.18 -1.70 -3.60
C ALA A 62 13.44 -1.37 -2.29
N VAL A 63 13.33 -0.08 -1.97
CA VAL A 63 12.60 0.43 -0.79
C VAL A 63 11.24 1.02 -1.17
N ILE A 64 11.04 1.40 -2.44
CA ILE A 64 9.74 1.69 -3.03
C ILE A 64 9.65 1.00 -4.39
N ASN A 65 8.54 0.32 -4.63
CA ASN A 65 8.17 -0.25 -5.92
C ASN A 65 6.64 -0.20 -6.05
N SER A 66 6.12 1.00 -6.26
CA SER A 66 4.68 1.27 -6.30
C SER A 66 4.23 1.49 -7.74
N THR A 67 3.10 0.88 -8.13
CA THR A 67 2.47 1.14 -9.44
C THR A 67 1.44 2.25 -9.25
N VAL A 68 1.59 3.36 -9.96
CA VAL A 68 0.62 4.47 -9.86
C VAL A 68 -0.69 4.05 -10.52
N THR A 69 -1.82 4.30 -9.85
CA THR A 69 -3.16 4.05 -10.37
C THR A 69 -3.99 5.33 -10.30
N HIS A 70 -5.00 5.47 -11.17
CA HIS A 70 -5.84 6.68 -11.23
C HIS A 70 -6.61 6.98 -9.92
N ASN A 71 -6.84 5.96 -9.08
CA ASN A 71 -7.52 6.09 -7.78
C ASN A 71 -6.55 6.32 -6.59
N MET A 72 -5.24 6.35 -6.82
CA MET A 72 -4.29 6.68 -5.75
C MET A 72 -4.31 8.17 -5.43
N THR A 73 -4.20 8.47 -4.13
CA THR A 73 -4.07 9.83 -3.61
C THR A 73 -2.83 9.92 -2.74
N PHE A 74 -2.02 10.95 -2.99
CA PHE A 74 -0.95 11.34 -2.09
C PHE A 74 -1.47 12.42 -1.13
N THR A 75 -1.40 12.16 0.17
CA THR A 75 -1.91 13.03 1.22
C THR A 75 -0.74 13.66 1.98
N LYS A 76 -0.67 14.99 1.99
CA LYS A 76 0.20 15.77 2.88
C LYS A 76 -0.33 15.66 4.31
N THR A 77 0.52 15.21 5.25
CA THR A 77 0.14 15.06 6.67
C THR A 77 1.00 15.89 7.63
N SER A 78 2.09 16.50 7.14
CA SER A 78 2.79 17.59 7.82
C SER A 78 3.41 18.57 6.83
N GLN A 79 4.12 19.59 7.31
CA GLN A 79 4.80 20.56 6.43
C GLN A 79 5.78 19.90 5.44
N LYS A 80 6.44 18.80 5.84
CA LYS A 80 7.50 18.12 5.07
C LYS A 80 7.28 16.62 4.92
N PHE A 81 6.08 16.13 5.23
CA PHE A 81 5.74 14.71 5.13
C PHE A 81 4.42 14.51 4.41
N GLY A 82 4.38 13.49 3.55
CA GLY A 82 3.17 13.00 2.92
C GLY A 82 3.25 11.51 2.61
N GLN A 83 2.11 10.92 2.29
CA GLN A 83 1.95 9.47 2.19
C GLN A 83 0.95 9.07 1.11
N TRP A 84 1.05 7.83 0.60
CA TRP A 84 0.00 7.21 -0.21
C TRP A 84 -0.16 5.73 0.14
N SER A 85 -1.35 5.20 -0.08
CA SER A 85 -1.63 3.76 0.05
C SER A 85 -1.41 3.07 -1.29
N ASP A 86 -0.66 1.97 -1.29
CA ASP A 86 -0.58 1.05 -2.41
C ASP A 86 -1.28 -0.27 -2.02
N VAL A 87 -2.51 -0.41 -2.52
CA VAL A 87 -3.36 -1.58 -2.30
C VAL A 87 -2.73 -2.85 -2.90
N ARG A 88 -2.03 -2.73 -4.04
CA ARG A 88 -1.40 -3.87 -4.71
C ARG A 88 -0.17 -4.35 -3.94
N ALA A 89 0.58 -3.45 -3.31
CA ALA A 89 1.69 -3.78 -2.41
C ALA A 89 1.25 -4.01 -0.94
N ASN A 90 -0.04 -3.87 -0.61
CA ASN A 90 -0.62 -3.94 0.74
C ASN A 90 0.15 -3.11 1.79
N THR A 91 0.62 -1.93 1.40
CA THR A 91 1.43 -1.06 2.24
C THR A 91 1.08 0.41 2.05
N VAL A 92 1.45 1.24 3.02
CA VAL A 92 1.37 2.69 2.93
C VAL A 92 2.79 3.22 2.96
N TYR A 93 3.17 3.94 1.90
CA TYR A 93 4.46 4.60 1.79
C TYR A 93 4.35 6.01 2.36
N GLY A 94 5.35 6.43 3.13
CA GLY A 94 5.52 7.80 3.64
C GLY A 94 6.87 8.36 3.19
N LEU A 95 6.90 9.65 2.88
CA LEU A 95 8.10 10.38 2.44
C LEU A 95 8.33 11.62 3.29
N GLY A 96 9.52 11.71 3.89
CA GLY A 96 10.01 12.89 4.59
C GLY A 96 11.00 13.69 3.73
N PHE A 97 10.63 14.90 3.34
CA PHE A 97 11.40 15.78 2.45
C PHE A 97 12.29 16.76 3.22
N SER A 98 13.32 17.32 2.57
CA SER A 98 14.19 18.30 3.23
C SER A 98 13.46 19.64 3.44
N SER A 99 12.61 20.02 2.49
CA SER A 99 11.82 21.26 2.48
C SER A 99 10.36 21.03 2.04
N GLU A 100 9.49 21.99 2.37
CA GLU A 100 8.10 22.01 1.91
C GLU A 100 7.98 22.16 0.38
N ALA A 101 8.90 22.87 -0.26
CA ALA A 101 8.92 23.07 -1.70
C ALA A 101 9.19 21.77 -2.48
N GLU A 102 10.01 20.86 -1.93
CA GLU A 102 10.22 19.53 -2.52
C GLU A 102 8.98 18.64 -2.39
N LEU A 103 8.32 18.67 -1.22
CA LEU A 103 7.05 17.99 -0.99
C LEU A 103 5.99 18.47 -1.99
N GLN A 104 5.87 19.78 -2.22
CA GLN A 104 4.90 20.33 -3.17
C GLN A 104 5.19 19.86 -4.60
N LYS A 105 6.45 19.95 -5.06
CA LYS A 105 6.84 19.41 -6.39
C LYS A 105 6.51 17.93 -6.55
N PHE A 106 6.65 17.13 -5.48
CA PHE A 106 6.27 15.72 -5.51
C PHE A 106 4.74 15.54 -5.61
N ILE A 107 3.95 16.33 -4.87
CA ILE A 107 2.47 16.32 -4.96
C ILE A 107 2.01 16.65 -6.37
N ASP A 108 2.59 17.69 -6.99
CA ASP A 108 2.23 18.14 -8.33
C ASP A 108 2.55 17.05 -9.36
N LYS A 109 3.74 16.45 -9.30
CA LYS A 109 4.13 15.33 -10.18
C LYS A 109 3.35 14.05 -9.94
N PHE A 110 2.96 13.75 -8.69
CA PHE A 110 2.10 12.61 -8.39
C PHE A 110 0.74 12.77 -9.10
N ASN A 111 0.16 13.97 -9.06
CA ASN A 111 -1.10 14.25 -9.76
C ASN A 111 -0.93 14.20 -11.28
N GLU A 112 0.12 14.78 -11.85
CA GLU A 112 0.41 14.70 -13.29
C GLU A 112 0.49 13.25 -13.79
N VAL A 113 1.22 12.39 -13.06
CA VAL A 113 1.38 10.97 -13.39
C VAL A 113 0.08 10.18 -13.20
N LYS A 114 -0.74 10.52 -12.20
CA LYS A 114 -2.07 9.94 -11.99
C LYS A 114 -3.01 10.24 -13.17
N GLU A 115 -3.01 11.47 -13.67
CA GLU A 115 -3.84 11.85 -14.83
C GLU A 115 -3.32 11.27 -16.15
N ALA A 116 -1.99 11.15 -16.30
CA ALA A 116 -1.39 10.41 -17.41
C ALA A 116 -1.78 8.91 -17.38
N THR A 117 -1.84 8.31 -16.18
CA THR A 117 -2.32 6.94 -15.97
C THR A 117 -3.79 6.78 -16.38
N ARG A 118 -4.67 7.71 -15.96
CA ARG A 118 -6.09 7.71 -16.40
C ARG A 118 -6.20 7.78 -17.93
N SER A 119 -5.42 8.67 -18.56
CA SER A 119 -5.42 8.85 -20.01
C SER A 119 -4.87 7.64 -20.78
N ALA A 120 -3.88 6.94 -20.23
CA ALA A 120 -3.35 5.70 -20.82
C ALA A 120 -4.40 4.59 -20.84
N ILE A 121 -5.14 4.41 -19.73
CA ILE A 121 -6.23 3.41 -19.63
C ILE A 121 -7.33 3.73 -20.64
N SER A 122 -7.80 4.97 -20.73
CA SER A 122 -8.85 5.36 -21.68
C SER A 122 -8.46 5.09 -23.14
N LYS A 123 -7.19 5.25 -23.52
CA LYS A 123 -6.69 4.93 -24.87
C LYS A 123 -6.70 3.42 -25.17
N VAL A 124 -6.38 2.58 -24.19
CA VAL A 124 -6.44 1.12 -24.34
C VAL A 124 -7.88 0.65 -24.54
N THR A 125 -8.82 1.16 -23.74
CA THR A 125 -10.25 0.81 -23.84
C THR A 125 -10.89 1.32 -25.14
N ALA A 126 -10.54 2.53 -25.59
CA ALA A 126 -11.11 3.11 -26.82
C ALA A 126 -10.73 2.33 -28.10
N ASN A 127 -9.56 1.68 -28.11
CA ASN A 127 -9.08 0.91 -29.27
C ASN A 127 -9.56 -0.56 -29.28
N GLY A 128 -10.60 -0.90 -28.51
CA GLY A 128 -11.14 -2.27 -28.44
C GLY A 128 -10.25 -3.27 -27.71
N GLY A 129 -9.20 -2.80 -27.01
CA GLY A 129 -8.36 -3.65 -26.18
C GLY A 129 -9.10 -4.10 -24.92
N SER A 130 -9.16 -5.41 -24.68
CA SER A 130 -9.73 -5.95 -23.45
C SER A 130 -8.97 -5.42 -22.22
N VAL A 131 -9.71 -4.95 -21.20
CA VAL A 131 -9.14 -4.42 -19.96
C VAL A 131 -8.61 -5.58 -19.11
N VAL A 132 -7.40 -6.03 -19.42
CA VAL A 132 -6.65 -6.94 -18.55
C VAL A 132 -6.15 -6.13 -17.36
N THR A 133 -6.73 -6.35 -16.18
CA THR A 133 -6.15 -5.86 -14.93
C THR A 133 -4.75 -6.48 -14.77
N PRO A 134 -3.66 -5.68 -14.63
CA PRO A 134 -2.30 -6.21 -14.63
C PRO A 134 -1.97 -6.87 -13.29
N VAL A 135 -2.44 -8.10 -13.11
CA VAL A 135 -1.97 -9.02 -12.08
C VAL A 135 -0.52 -9.42 -12.38
N THR A 136 0.43 -8.61 -11.91
CA THR A 136 1.84 -8.99 -11.96
C THR A 136 2.11 -10.05 -10.89
N SER A 137 1.80 -11.31 -11.20
CA SER A 137 2.21 -12.47 -10.42
C SER A 137 3.73 -12.59 -10.45
N ALA A 138 4.35 -12.42 -9.29
CA ALA A 138 5.76 -12.72 -9.11
C ALA A 138 5.95 -14.23 -8.87
N ASN A 139 5.87 -15.03 -9.94
CA ASN A 139 6.61 -16.28 -10.01
C ASN A 139 6.88 -16.68 -11.46
N ALA A 140 8.11 -17.12 -11.74
CA ALA A 140 8.57 -17.31 -13.11
C ALA A 140 8.29 -18.72 -13.64
N SER A 141 7.73 -18.82 -14.84
CA SER A 141 7.96 -19.91 -15.80
C SER A 141 7.30 -19.57 -17.15
N PRO A 142 8.07 -19.30 -18.22
CA PRO A 142 7.53 -19.17 -19.56
C PRO A 142 7.36 -20.56 -20.19
N ILE A 143 6.15 -21.11 -20.21
CA ILE A 143 5.84 -22.21 -21.13
C ILE A 143 5.71 -21.63 -22.55
N SER A 144 6.57 -22.11 -23.45
CA SER A 144 6.54 -21.72 -24.86
C SER A 144 5.32 -22.34 -25.55
N ALA A 145 4.37 -21.51 -25.98
CA ALA A 145 3.34 -21.92 -26.91
C ALA A 145 3.94 -22.07 -28.32
N ARG A 146 4.42 -23.28 -28.67
CA ARG A 146 4.79 -23.63 -30.05
C ARG A 146 3.58 -24.15 -30.81
N ALA A 147 3.47 -23.75 -32.08
CA ALA A 147 2.29 -23.93 -32.92
C ALA A 147 1.88 -25.40 -33.17
N ALA A 148 0.59 -25.57 -33.46
CA ALA A 148 0.02 -26.83 -33.92
C ALA A 148 0.31 -27.09 -35.40
N THR A 149 0.75 -28.31 -35.72
CA THR A 149 0.56 -28.99 -37.01
C THR A 149 0.39 -30.50 -36.72
N ALA A 150 -0.41 -31.19 -37.53
CA ALA A 150 -0.88 -32.54 -37.24
C ALA A 150 -0.14 -33.65 -38.03
N ALA A 151 -0.07 -34.86 -37.46
CA ALA A 151 -0.24 -36.15 -38.16
C ALA A 151 -0.22 -37.34 -37.16
N ALA A 152 -0.79 -38.48 -37.57
CA ALA A 152 -0.87 -39.76 -36.83
C ALA A 152 0.53 -40.44 -36.69
N ASP A 153 0.77 -41.46 -35.85
CA ASP A 153 0.07 -42.75 -35.77
C ASP A 153 0.63 -43.65 -34.62
N SER A 154 0.00 -44.81 -34.39
CA SER A 154 0.55 -46.04 -33.78
C SER A 154 0.73 -46.11 -32.24
N SER A 155 -0.35 -46.55 -31.60
CA SER A 155 -0.42 -47.60 -30.55
C SER A 155 0.88 -48.15 -29.91
N THR A 156 0.95 -48.08 -28.57
CA THR A 156 1.14 -49.27 -27.70
C THR A 156 0.52 -49.06 -26.32
N ASP A 157 -0.14 -50.10 -25.84
CA ASP A 157 -0.66 -50.27 -24.48
C ASP A 157 0.46 -50.28 -23.42
N ASN A 158 0.22 -49.68 -22.25
CA ASN A 158 0.58 -50.28 -20.95
C ASN A 158 -0.16 -49.58 -19.81
N LEU A 159 -1.30 -50.16 -19.43
CA LEU A 159 -2.07 -49.86 -18.22
C LEU A 159 -1.29 -50.30 -16.95
N LEU A 160 -1.25 -49.47 -15.90
CA LEU A 160 -1.09 -49.92 -14.50
C LEU A 160 -1.41 -48.78 -13.49
N GLU A 161 -2.34 -49.03 -12.58
CA GLU A 161 -2.75 -48.15 -11.47
C GLU A 161 -2.32 -48.74 -10.09
N PRO A 162 -2.62 -48.15 -8.92
CA PRO A 162 -1.75 -48.20 -7.73
C PRO A 162 -2.10 -49.37 -6.78
N PRO A 163 -1.42 -49.47 -5.60
CA PRO A 163 -2.08 -48.96 -4.38
C PRO A 163 -1.12 -48.48 -3.27
N GLY A 164 -1.66 -47.96 -2.15
CA GLY A 164 -0.95 -48.02 -0.86
C GLY A 164 -1.17 -46.87 0.12
N ASN A 165 -2.35 -46.81 0.74
CA ASN A 165 -2.59 -45.93 1.90
C ASN A 165 -1.99 -46.54 3.21
N SER A 166 -1.76 -45.68 4.21
CA SER A 166 -2.00 -45.90 5.66
C SER A 166 -0.83 -45.95 6.68
N LEU A 167 -0.87 -44.94 7.56
CA LEU A 167 -0.83 -44.99 9.04
C LEU A 167 0.46 -45.33 9.83
N MET A 168 0.54 -44.69 11.01
CA MET A 168 1.62 -44.82 12.00
C MET A 168 1.41 -46.00 12.96
N PRO A 169 2.39 -46.30 13.84
CA PRO A 169 2.08 -46.17 15.26
C PRO A 169 3.17 -45.51 16.13
N SER A 170 2.77 -45.18 17.36
CA SER A 170 3.54 -44.49 18.41
C SER A 170 4.33 -45.45 19.32
N ALA A 171 5.47 -44.99 19.86
CA ALA A 171 5.91 -45.35 21.21
C ALA A 171 6.94 -44.35 21.77
N ASN A 172 6.70 -43.86 22.99
CA ASN A 172 7.65 -43.18 23.87
C ASN A 172 8.01 -44.16 25.02
N PRO A 173 9.13 -44.01 25.75
CA PRO A 173 8.99 -43.34 27.05
C PRO A 173 10.15 -42.40 27.48
N LYS A 174 9.76 -41.50 28.39
CA LYS A 174 10.50 -40.62 29.33
C LYS A 174 11.33 -41.44 30.37
N PRO A 175 12.06 -40.86 31.36
CA PRO A 175 11.87 -39.57 32.07
C PRO A 175 13.22 -38.84 32.40
N GLU A 176 13.40 -37.81 33.24
CA GLU A 176 12.64 -36.62 33.74
C GLU A 176 13.66 -35.62 34.35
N ASP A 177 13.28 -34.37 34.61
CA ASP A 177 13.73 -33.61 35.81
C ASP A 177 12.76 -32.44 36.13
N ASP A 178 12.81 -31.91 37.36
CA ASP A 178 11.62 -31.42 38.09
C ASP A 178 11.58 -29.89 38.45
N MET A 179 10.50 -29.48 39.15
CA MET A 179 10.30 -28.24 39.96
C MET A 179 9.80 -26.92 39.31
N PRO A 180 9.06 -26.05 40.06
CA PRO A 180 7.79 -25.51 39.55
C PRO A 180 7.56 -23.98 39.70
N HIS A 181 6.31 -23.57 39.44
CA HIS A 181 5.77 -22.19 39.42
C HIS A 181 5.85 -21.44 40.76
N PRO A 182 5.61 -20.10 40.76
CA PRO A 182 4.25 -19.66 41.13
C PRO A 182 3.66 -18.50 40.31
N ARG A 183 2.32 -18.39 40.38
CA ARG A 183 1.50 -17.24 39.97
C ARG A 183 1.84 -15.97 40.77
N SER A 184 1.45 -14.81 40.24
CA SER A 184 1.01 -13.68 41.08
C SER A 184 -0.16 -12.93 40.43
N HIS A 185 -1.13 -12.54 41.25
CA HIS A 185 -2.32 -11.76 40.88
C HIS A 185 -2.18 -10.31 41.35
N SER A 186 -2.81 -9.37 40.62
CA SER A 186 -3.29 -8.04 41.07
C SER A 186 -4.13 -7.50 39.91
N ILE A 187 -5.42 -7.17 39.96
CA ILE A 187 -6.38 -6.66 40.95
C ILE A 187 -6.31 -5.16 41.27
N SER A 188 -7.46 -4.52 41.01
CA SER A 188 -7.93 -3.19 41.43
C SER A 188 -7.21 -1.93 40.90
N GLY A 189 -8.02 -0.94 40.54
CA GLY A 189 -7.60 0.32 39.92
C GLY A 189 -8.76 1.08 39.27
N MET A 190 -9.96 1.00 39.85
CA MET A 190 -11.11 1.78 39.39
C MET A 190 -10.91 3.23 39.83
N GLN A 191 -10.77 4.16 38.89
CA GLN A 191 -10.93 5.58 39.20
C GLN A 191 -11.62 6.31 38.05
N SER A 192 -12.93 6.48 38.21
CA SER A 192 -13.68 7.57 37.63
C SER A 192 -12.99 8.89 38.01
N ASN A 193 -12.80 9.80 37.07
CA ASN A 193 -12.94 11.22 37.37
C ASN A 193 -13.24 12.04 36.11
N GLU A 194 -13.85 13.19 36.33
CA GLU A 194 -14.65 13.91 35.34
C GLU A 194 -13.84 14.83 34.41
N SER A 195 -14.44 15.13 33.27
CA SER A 195 -13.97 16.16 32.33
C SER A 195 -13.98 17.56 32.93
N PRO A 196 -12.90 18.35 32.78
CA PRO A 196 -12.97 19.81 32.92
C PRO A 196 -13.32 20.47 31.58
N SER A 197 -14.58 20.90 31.43
CA SER A 197 -14.97 21.81 30.35
C SER A 197 -14.38 23.20 30.59
N HIS A 198 -13.63 23.75 29.62
CA HIS A 198 -13.44 25.20 29.45
C HIS A 198 -13.53 25.53 27.94
N GLN A 199 -14.68 26.04 27.49
CA GLN A 199 -14.97 27.48 27.43
C GLN A 199 -14.36 28.14 26.17
N VAL A 200 -14.96 27.84 25.03
CA VAL A 200 -14.70 28.58 23.78
C VAL A 200 -15.28 29.99 23.92
N LYS A 201 -14.41 31.00 23.96
CA LYS A 201 -14.83 32.41 23.85
C LYS A 201 -15.56 32.61 22.52
N MET A 202 -16.78 33.13 22.56
CA MET A 202 -17.45 33.66 21.37
C MET A 202 -16.84 35.00 21.02
N ASP A 203 -15.99 35.04 19.99
CA ASP A 203 -15.73 36.26 19.25
C ASP A 203 -16.84 36.43 18.19
N LYS A 204 -17.52 37.57 18.19
CA LYS A 204 -18.59 37.90 17.24
C LYS A 204 -18.06 38.84 16.15
N GLY A 205 -17.43 38.27 15.12
CA GLY A 205 -17.23 38.93 13.83
C GLY A 205 -18.45 38.70 12.90
N PRO A 206 -19.00 39.73 12.23
CA PRO A 206 -20.14 39.57 11.34
C PRO A 206 -19.67 39.12 9.94
N TYR A 207 -19.81 37.83 9.64
CA TYR A 207 -19.48 37.28 8.32
C TYR A 207 -20.62 36.48 7.72
N ASN A 208 -20.84 36.69 6.42
CA ASN A 208 -21.87 36.07 5.59
C ASN A 208 -22.03 34.56 5.86
N THR A 209 -23.15 34.18 6.46
CA THR A 209 -23.62 32.79 6.43
C THR A 209 -24.06 32.48 5.00
N SER A 210 -23.35 31.60 4.29
CA SER A 210 -23.78 31.19 2.95
C SER A 210 -25.07 30.37 3.07
N PRO A 211 -25.95 30.32 2.04
CA PRO A 211 -27.15 29.49 2.09
C PRO A 211 -26.87 28.00 2.40
N ILE A 212 -25.72 27.50 1.94
CA ILE A 212 -25.19 26.16 2.24
C ILE A 212 -24.96 25.98 3.76
N ASP A 213 -24.33 26.95 4.44
CA ASP A 213 -24.02 26.85 5.86
C ASP A 213 -25.30 26.83 6.72
N MET A 214 -26.33 27.53 6.26
CA MET A 214 -27.65 27.57 6.91
C MET A 214 -28.37 26.21 6.79
N GLN A 215 -28.32 25.58 5.61
CA GLN A 215 -28.84 24.23 5.37
C GLN A 215 -28.09 23.18 6.23
N LEU A 216 -26.76 23.21 6.22
CA LEU A 216 -25.92 22.28 6.99
C LEU A 216 -26.15 22.42 8.49
N LYS A 217 -26.41 23.63 9.00
CA LYS A 217 -26.78 23.85 10.40
C LYS A 217 -28.14 23.24 10.72
N TYR A 218 -29.15 23.46 9.87
CA TYR A 218 -30.50 22.90 10.06
C TYR A 218 -30.48 21.37 10.07
N GLU A 219 -29.72 20.74 9.18
CA GLU A 219 -29.57 19.28 9.15
C GLU A 219 -28.84 18.73 10.39
N ASN A 220 -27.79 19.41 10.86
CA ASN A 220 -27.10 19.04 12.10
C ASN A 220 -28.02 19.11 13.33
N ASP A 221 -28.80 20.17 13.47
CA ASP A 221 -29.71 20.31 14.61
C ASP A 221 -30.88 19.31 14.54
N ARG A 222 -31.37 18.97 13.34
CA ARG A 222 -32.32 17.85 13.12
C ARG A 222 -31.72 16.50 13.53
N LEU A 223 -30.47 16.23 13.15
CA LEU A 223 -29.76 14.99 13.49
C LEU A 223 -29.50 14.86 15.00
N LYS A 224 -29.11 15.95 15.67
CA LYS A 224 -28.99 15.98 17.14
C LYS A 224 -30.30 15.64 17.84
N LEU A 225 -31.42 16.20 17.37
CA LEU A 225 -32.73 15.94 17.98
C LEU A 225 -33.16 14.47 17.81
N ALA A 226 -32.85 13.86 16.67
CA ALA A 226 -33.09 12.42 16.45
C ALA A 226 -32.19 11.52 17.30
N LEU A 227 -30.93 11.92 17.55
CA LEU A 227 -30.01 11.19 18.41
C LEU A 227 -30.36 11.26 19.90
N ALA A 228 -31.05 12.32 20.34
CA ALA A 228 -31.49 12.51 21.72
C ALA A 228 -32.72 11.66 22.13
N GLN A 229 -33.24 10.82 21.23
CA GLN A 229 -34.42 9.95 21.46
C GLN A 229 -34.06 8.45 21.54
N ARG A 230 -32.87 8.12 22.04
CA ARG A 230 -32.43 6.74 22.34
C ARG A 230 -31.78 6.63 23.72
#